data_AF-A0A842XHF8-F1
#
_entry.id   AF-A0A842XHF8-F1
#
_cell.length_a   1.000
_cell.length_b   1.000
_cell.length_c   1.000
_cell.angle_alpha   90.00
_cell.angle_beta   90.00
_cell.angle_gamma   90.00
#
_symmetry.space_group_name_H-M   'P 1'
#
loop_
_entity.id
_entity.type
_entity.pdbx_description
1 polymer ?
#
loop_
_entity_poly.entity_id
_entity_poly.type
_entity_poly.pdbx_seq_one_letter_code
_entity_poly.pdbx_strand_id
1 'polypeptide(L)'
;MRIDTKKLLKDAQKDYERTWAESAKLLKVKGKYFTLANKRRQHPLFDLIIKARNIFLEMGFAEVITPLITEECHVYLQYGPEAPVILDRIFYLAGLPRADIGISKEKISEIKKIIPHFNEVKELQRIFRKYKRGEIESDDLTETLVEELKIREEQATQMISLFPEFSQLRPVPTKLTLRSHTTSSWFPILKEMQYKETLPLQLFSISPKFRREQKLDVKHLYESWTASMVIMAEEISLEDGQEIVEKFFRKLGFGEVEFRIKRATSKYYAPKTEFEAFVRHPKNGESIEVGDGGLYNPLSLARYKIPYPVFNFGAGLERIAMIKTGIMDIRKLVYPHLYVKAEYTDEQLAGMVEVDQTPLTREGEKLVKAIIQTAIKNANQPSPCQFLAYKGKFLDRNVEVHVYESDMRKKLIGPAALNTVYVYDGNILGVPKEGLENTKIVKRARKKGVSTGIRYLDAIAALAAASIEKKINAGEIGEVDVRVKIAKLASDVNVRVEAAGMACITSKNKKIIVKGPVFVGIKANIV
;
A
#
# COMPACT_ATOMS: atom_id res chain seq x y z
N MET A 1 -8.04 16.49 5.76
CA MET A 1 -7.92 17.39 4.59
C MET A 1 -7.80 16.54 3.35
N ARG A 2 -8.54 16.85 2.28
CA ARG A 2 -8.54 16.08 1.05
C ARG A 2 -8.05 16.98 -0.08
N ILE A 3 -7.01 16.55 -0.78
CA ILE A 3 -6.41 17.28 -1.91
C ILE A 3 -7.11 16.83 -3.20
N ASP A 4 -7.45 17.77 -4.07
CA ASP A 4 -7.97 17.48 -5.41
C ASP A 4 -6.82 17.12 -6.35
N THR A 5 -6.57 15.81 -6.46
CA THR A 5 -5.47 15.28 -7.27
C THR A 5 -5.71 15.46 -8.77
N LYS A 6 -6.96 15.46 -9.24
CA LYS A 6 -7.26 15.65 -10.67
C LYS A 6 -6.95 17.08 -11.10
N LYS A 7 -7.32 18.05 -10.27
CA LYS A 7 -6.98 19.45 -10.49
C LYS A 7 -5.45 19.65 -10.50
N LEU A 8 -4.75 19.14 -9.47
CA LEU A 8 -3.29 19.26 -9.41
C LEU A 8 -2.59 18.68 -10.62
N LEU A 9 -2.99 17.48 -11.09
CA LEU A 9 -2.39 16.87 -12.28
C LEU A 9 -2.67 17.69 -13.54
N LYS A 10 -3.86 18.28 -13.67
CA LYS A 10 -4.22 19.15 -14.79
C LYS A 10 -3.44 20.46 -14.77
N ASP A 11 -3.25 21.05 -13.60
CA ASP A 11 -2.49 22.29 -13.45
C ASP A 11 -0.99 22.03 -13.69
N ALA A 12 -0.45 20.91 -13.21
CA ALA A 12 0.92 20.48 -13.44
C ALA A 12 1.25 20.21 -14.93
N GLN A 13 0.27 19.77 -15.72
CA GLN A 13 0.42 19.65 -17.18
C GLN A 13 0.56 21.01 -17.89
N LYS A 14 0.03 22.09 -17.31
CA LYS A 14 0.15 23.45 -17.87
C LYS A 14 1.45 24.11 -17.44
N ASP A 15 1.76 24.01 -16.15
CA ASP A 15 2.95 24.59 -15.54
C ASP A 15 3.33 23.75 -14.31
N TYR A 16 4.29 22.85 -14.50
CA TYR A 16 4.70 21.91 -13.47
C TYR A 16 5.33 22.63 -12.26
N GLU A 17 6.28 23.54 -12.50
CA GLU A 17 7.02 24.23 -11.44
C GLU A 17 6.10 25.11 -10.60
N ARG A 18 5.25 25.91 -11.26
CA ARG A 18 4.30 26.76 -10.53
C ARG A 18 3.34 25.92 -9.70
N THR A 19 2.82 24.83 -10.28
CA THR A 19 1.90 23.94 -9.58
C THR A 19 2.57 23.27 -8.39
N TRP A 20 3.81 22.81 -8.55
CA TRP A 20 4.62 22.23 -7.49
C TRP A 20 4.81 23.23 -6.34
N ALA A 21 5.30 24.44 -6.62
CA ALA A 21 5.55 25.48 -5.62
C ALA A 21 4.27 25.94 -4.89
N GLU A 22 3.16 26.14 -5.63
CA GLU A 22 1.88 26.56 -5.04
C GLU A 22 1.21 25.42 -4.24
N SER A 23 1.40 24.16 -4.63
CA SER A 23 0.76 23.01 -3.98
C SER A 23 1.19 22.82 -2.52
N ALA A 24 2.36 23.32 -2.11
CA ALA A 24 2.80 23.31 -0.72
C ALA A 24 1.81 24.03 0.23
N LYS A 25 1.12 25.07 -0.26
CA LYS A 25 0.08 25.80 0.49
C LYS A 25 -1.13 24.94 0.82
N LEU A 26 -1.31 23.83 0.10
CA LEU A 26 -2.38 22.87 0.39
C LEU A 26 -2.06 22.05 1.63
N LEU A 27 -0.83 22.06 2.16
CA LEU A 27 -0.42 21.26 3.30
C LEU A 27 -0.43 22.07 4.61
N LYS A 28 -0.88 21.43 5.70
CA LYS A 28 -0.76 21.99 7.05
C LYS A 28 0.61 21.63 7.63
N VAL A 29 1.59 22.50 7.43
CA VAL A 29 3.00 22.26 7.82
C VAL A 29 3.23 22.33 9.33
N LYS A 30 2.51 23.22 10.04
CA LYS A 30 2.66 23.42 11.49
C LYS A 30 1.40 22.98 12.23
N GLY A 31 1.57 22.23 13.32
CA GLY A 31 0.49 21.79 14.22
C GLY A 31 0.61 20.32 14.62
N LYS A 32 -0.23 19.87 15.56
CA LYS A 32 -0.32 18.47 16.00
C LYS A 32 -1.62 17.85 15.47
N TYR A 33 -1.55 17.22 14.30
CA TYR A 33 -2.73 16.67 13.60
C TYR A 33 -2.75 15.14 13.51
N PHE A 34 -1.75 14.46 14.08
CA PHE A 34 -1.64 13.01 14.04
C PHE A 34 -1.25 12.47 15.42
N THR A 35 -1.79 11.31 15.75
CA THR A 35 -1.41 10.53 16.93
C THR A 35 -1.27 9.08 16.48
N LEU A 36 -0.21 8.42 16.94
CA LEU A 36 0.04 7.02 16.59
C LEU A 36 -1.11 6.15 17.08
N ALA A 37 -1.82 5.54 16.12
CA ALA A 37 -2.81 4.52 16.41
C ALA A 37 -2.11 3.15 16.44
N ASN A 38 -2.46 2.30 17.40
CA ASN A 38 -1.96 0.94 17.44
C ASN A 38 -2.64 0.11 16.33
N LYS A 39 -1.92 -0.11 15.23
CA LYS A 39 -2.36 -0.93 14.10
C LYS A 39 -1.46 -2.15 13.87
N ARG A 40 -0.83 -2.68 14.93
CA ARG A 40 0.12 -3.79 14.84
C ARG A 40 -0.51 -5.00 14.14
N ARG A 41 0.16 -5.52 13.12
CA ARG A 41 -0.22 -6.73 12.39
C ARG A 41 1.04 -7.33 11.79
N GLN A 42 1.27 -8.61 12.04
CA GLN A 42 2.37 -9.34 11.40
C GLN A 42 1.95 -9.85 10.04
N HIS A 43 2.90 -9.86 9.10
CA HIS A 43 2.71 -10.48 7.81
C HIS A 43 3.04 -11.99 7.91
N PRO A 44 2.18 -12.89 7.40
CA PRO A 44 2.35 -14.34 7.58
C PRO A 44 3.69 -14.87 7.05
N LEU A 45 4.20 -14.32 5.94
CA LEU A 45 5.52 -14.68 5.42
C LEU A 45 6.66 -14.30 6.37
N PHE A 46 6.62 -13.09 6.95
CA PHE A 46 7.68 -12.63 7.85
C PHE A 46 7.65 -13.34 9.21
N ASP A 47 6.46 -13.68 9.71
CA ASP A 47 6.31 -14.56 10.87
C ASP A 47 6.97 -15.92 10.63
N LEU A 48 6.74 -16.51 9.45
CA LEU A 48 7.40 -17.75 9.05
C LEU A 48 8.92 -17.62 8.88
N ILE A 49 9.40 -16.51 8.28
CA ILE A 49 10.85 -16.24 8.14
C ILE A 49 11.52 -16.23 9.51
N ILE A 50 10.95 -15.49 10.48
CA ILE A 50 11.48 -15.43 11.85
C ILE A 50 11.49 -16.81 12.49
N LYS A 51 10.40 -17.57 12.33
CA LYS A 51 10.32 -18.94 12.86
C LYS A 51 11.37 -19.87 12.24
N ALA A 52 11.51 -19.86 10.91
CA ALA A 52 12.49 -20.68 10.20
C ALA A 52 13.93 -20.31 10.61
N ARG A 53 14.21 -19.01 10.76
CA ARG A 53 15.49 -18.51 11.26
C ARG A 53 15.84 -19.07 12.63
N ASN A 54 14.91 -18.96 13.59
CA ASN A 54 15.13 -19.47 14.94
C ASN A 54 15.35 -20.98 14.94
N ILE A 55 14.62 -21.73 14.11
CA ILE A 55 14.79 -23.18 13.97
C ILE A 55 16.20 -23.54 13.49
N PHE A 56 16.74 -22.86 12.47
CA PHE A 56 18.10 -23.13 12.00
C PHE A 56 19.15 -22.84 13.09
N LEU A 57 19.00 -21.72 13.80
CA LEU A 57 19.89 -21.36 14.91
C LEU A 57 19.83 -22.41 16.04
N GLU A 58 18.64 -22.86 16.42
CA GLU A 58 18.46 -23.95 17.40
C GLU A 58 19.04 -25.28 16.92
N MET A 59 19.07 -25.51 15.61
CA MET A 59 19.68 -26.71 15.00
C MET A 59 21.21 -26.61 14.89
N GLY A 60 21.81 -25.49 15.32
CA GLY A 60 23.26 -25.28 15.32
C GLY A 60 23.83 -24.75 14.02
N PHE A 61 22.99 -24.31 13.06
CA PHE A 61 23.49 -23.68 11.84
C PHE A 61 23.92 -22.23 12.09
N ALA A 62 25.01 -21.82 11.46
CA ALA A 62 25.45 -20.44 11.42
C ALA A 62 24.67 -19.65 10.36
N GLU A 63 24.11 -18.51 10.75
CA GLU A 63 23.41 -17.60 9.85
C GLU A 63 24.41 -16.80 9.02
N VAL A 64 24.26 -16.82 7.69
CA VAL A 64 25.09 -16.02 6.79
C VAL A 64 24.25 -15.22 5.79
N ILE A 65 24.79 -14.08 5.40
CA ILE A 65 24.22 -13.25 4.32
C ILE A 65 24.87 -13.67 3.01
N THR A 66 24.04 -13.96 2.02
CA THR A 66 24.46 -14.47 0.72
C THR A 66 24.22 -13.38 -0.34
N PRO A 67 25.20 -13.06 -1.22
CA PRO A 67 25.03 -12.02 -2.24
C PRO A 67 23.82 -12.28 -3.14
N LEU A 68 22.93 -11.29 -3.27
CA LEU A 68 21.76 -11.36 -4.16
C LEU A 68 22.15 -11.13 -5.63
N ILE A 69 23.14 -10.27 -5.84
CA ILE A 69 23.71 -9.97 -7.16
C ILE A 69 24.92 -10.89 -7.36
N THR A 70 24.93 -11.63 -8.46
CA THR A 70 26.01 -12.55 -8.83
C THR A 70 26.41 -12.33 -10.27
N GLU A 71 27.65 -12.67 -10.63
CA GLU A 71 28.06 -12.68 -12.03
C GLU A 71 27.51 -13.90 -12.80
N GLU A 72 27.20 -13.73 -14.08
CA GLU A 72 26.74 -14.83 -14.94
C GLU A 72 27.73 -15.99 -15.02
N CYS A 73 29.03 -15.72 -14.81
CA CYS A 73 30.10 -16.72 -14.86
C CYS A 73 29.86 -17.85 -13.84
N HIS A 74 29.25 -17.53 -12.68
CA HIS A 74 28.93 -18.53 -11.67
C HIS A 74 27.92 -19.58 -12.18
N VAL A 75 26.98 -19.17 -13.03
CA VAL A 75 26.02 -20.08 -13.66
C VAL A 75 26.75 -21.06 -14.59
N TYR A 76 27.71 -20.58 -15.39
CA TYR A 76 28.56 -21.44 -16.22
C TYR A 76 29.41 -22.40 -15.40
N LEU A 77 30.00 -21.94 -14.30
CA LEU A 77 30.80 -22.79 -13.41
C LEU A 77 29.94 -23.88 -12.76
N GLN A 78 28.68 -23.59 -12.42
CA GLN A 78 27.79 -24.53 -11.73
C GLN A 78 27.08 -25.50 -12.67
N TYR A 79 26.58 -25.01 -13.81
CA TYR A 79 25.74 -25.78 -14.74
C TYR A 79 26.48 -26.26 -15.99
N GLY A 80 27.66 -25.73 -16.29
CA GLY A 80 28.42 -26.09 -17.48
C GLY A 80 27.63 -25.82 -18.76
N PRO A 81 27.54 -26.78 -19.70
CA PRO A 81 26.85 -26.59 -20.99
C PRO A 81 25.35 -26.23 -20.89
N GLU A 82 24.69 -26.50 -19.75
CA GLU A 82 23.27 -26.16 -19.56
C GLU A 82 23.07 -24.66 -19.21
N ALA A 83 24.13 -23.95 -18.83
CA ALA A 83 24.04 -22.57 -18.35
C ALA A 83 23.23 -21.61 -19.25
N PRO A 84 23.33 -21.62 -20.60
CA PRO A 84 22.53 -20.73 -21.44
C PRO A 84 21.01 -20.89 -21.26
N VAL A 85 20.53 -22.10 -20.99
CA VAL A 85 19.10 -22.38 -20.73
C VAL A 85 18.69 -21.84 -19.37
N ILE A 86 19.59 -21.91 -18.38
CA ILE A 86 19.34 -21.41 -17.03
C ILE A 86 19.39 -19.88 -16.97
N LEU A 87 20.24 -19.25 -17.79
CA LEU A 87 20.33 -17.79 -17.87
C LEU A 87 19.04 -17.16 -18.45
N ASP A 88 18.27 -17.88 -19.27
CA ASP A 88 16.99 -17.39 -19.79
C ASP A 88 15.97 -17.08 -18.68
N ARG A 89 16.00 -17.81 -17.55
CA ARG A 89 15.10 -17.57 -16.41
C ARG A 89 15.66 -16.59 -15.36
N ILE A 90 16.78 -15.93 -15.64
CA ILE A 90 17.49 -15.05 -14.71
C ILE A 90 17.35 -13.59 -15.15
N PHE A 91 17.22 -12.67 -14.19
CA PHE A 91 17.25 -11.23 -14.47
C PHE A 91 18.68 -10.73 -14.54
N TYR A 92 19.01 -10.03 -15.63
CA TYR A 92 20.24 -9.27 -15.77
C TYR A 92 20.04 -7.83 -15.27
N LEU A 93 21.05 -7.27 -14.63
CA LEU A 93 21.05 -5.88 -14.21
C LEU A 93 21.46 -4.96 -15.35
N ALA A 94 20.73 -3.87 -15.51
CA ALA A 94 21.04 -2.80 -16.45
C ALA A 94 21.06 -1.45 -15.71
N GLY A 95 21.98 -0.57 -16.11
CA GLY A 95 22.09 0.79 -15.57
C GLY A 95 21.95 1.83 -16.68
N LEU A 96 21.48 3.03 -16.34
CA LEU A 96 21.54 4.16 -17.26
C LEU A 96 22.99 4.69 -17.32
N PRO A 97 23.56 4.91 -18.51
CA PRO A 97 24.84 5.60 -18.61
C PRO A 97 24.67 7.07 -18.19
N ARG A 98 25.75 7.73 -17.75
CA ARG A 98 25.73 9.18 -17.52
C ARG A 98 25.54 9.91 -18.85
N ALA A 99 24.63 10.88 -18.89
CA ALA A 99 24.33 11.65 -20.09
C ALA A 99 25.56 12.45 -20.56
N ASP A 100 25.79 12.47 -21.88
CA ASP A 100 26.79 13.32 -22.51
C ASP A 100 26.14 14.62 -22.98
N ILE A 101 26.27 15.67 -22.17
CA ILE A 101 25.48 16.90 -22.35
C ILE A 101 26.31 17.95 -23.08
N GLY A 102 25.91 18.24 -24.31
CA GLY A 102 26.43 19.37 -25.09
C GLY A 102 25.66 20.65 -24.79
N ILE A 103 26.36 21.78 -24.65
CA ILE A 103 25.72 23.09 -24.49
C ILE A 103 25.86 23.88 -25.79
N SER A 104 24.84 23.81 -26.65
CA SER A 104 24.77 24.58 -27.90
C SER A 104 24.41 26.04 -27.65
N LYS A 105 24.66 26.93 -28.64
CA LYS A 105 24.24 28.34 -28.56
C LYS A 105 22.71 28.49 -28.42
N GLU A 106 21.95 27.59 -29.04
CA GLU A 106 20.49 27.54 -28.95
C GLU A 106 20.05 27.21 -27.52
N LYS A 107 20.69 26.22 -26.87
CA LYS A 107 20.41 25.86 -25.47
C LYS A 107 20.71 27.02 -24.53
N ILE A 108 21.80 27.75 -24.74
CA ILE A 108 22.10 28.96 -23.95
C ILE A 108 20.99 30.02 -24.13
N SER A 109 20.47 30.19 -25.34
CA SER A 109 19.35 31.10 -25.60
C SER A 109 18.08 30.68 -24.87
N GLU A 110 17.77 29.38 -24.85
CA GLU A 110 16.65 28.83 -24.09
C GLU A 110 16.83 29.00 -22.57
N ILE A 111 18.02 28.74 -22.04
CA ILE A 111 18.34 28.97 -20.62
C ILE A 111 18.13 30.44 -20.25
N LYS A 112 18.54 31.38 -21.10
CA LYS A 112 18.34 32.82 -20.86
C LYS A 112 16.87 33.24 -20.83
N LYS A 113 15.95 32.46 -21.42
CA LYS A 113 14.50 32.69 -21.28
C LYS A 113 13.99 32.30 -19.89
N ILE A 114 14.61 31.31 -19.25
CA ILE A 114 14.27 30.82 -17.90
C ILE A 114 14.97 31.65 -16.82
N ILE A 115 16.23 32.03 -17.07
CA ILE A 115 17.10 32.75 -16.15
C ILE A 115 17.58 34.03 -16.84
N PRO A 116 16.83 35.13 -16.70
CA PRO A 116 17.24 36.42 -17.25
C PRO A 116 18.64 36.79 -16.74
N HIS A 117 19.55 37.15 -17.65
CA HIS A 117 20.96 37.46 -17.38
C HIS A 117 21.90 36.28 -17.04
N PHE A 118 21.55 35.05 -17.40
CA PHE A 118 22.46 33.90 -17.23
C PHE A 118 23.78 34.07 -18.02
N ASN A 119 24.91 34.13 -17.30
CA ASN A 119 26.27 34.28 -17.86
C ASN A 119 27.25 33.17 -17.43
N GLU A 120 26.82 32.24 -16.57
CA GLU A 120 27.67 31.20 -15.96
C GLU A 120 27.85 29.95 -16.85
N VAL A 121 28.01 30.13 -18.17
CA VAL A 121 28.06 29.01 -19.13
C VAL A 121 29.25 28.07 -18.87
N LYS A 122 30.42 28.62 -18.52
CA LYS A 122 31.62 27.82 -18.21
C LYS A 122 31.41 26.94 -16.97
N GLU A 123 30.70 27.49 -15.98
CA GLU A 123 30.40 26.79 -14.74
C GLU A 123 29.41 25.65 -14.99
N LEU A 124 28.33 25.91 -15.73
CA LEU A 124 27.39 24.88 -16.17
C LEU A 124 28.08 23.75 -16.96
N GLN A 125 29.02 24.08 -17.86
CA GLN A 125 29.84 23.07 -18.56
C GLN A 125 30.70 22.25 -17.61
N ARG A 126 31.26 22.88 -16.56
CA ARG A 126 32.06 22.20 -15.53
C ARG A 126 31.20 21.22 -14.76
N ILE A 127 30.02 21.65 -14.31
CA ILE A 127 29.04 20.82 -13.60
C ILE A 127 28.66 19.59 -14.45
N PHE A 128 28.29 19.77 -15.71
CA PHE A 128 27.94 18.63 -16.58
C PHE A 128 29.12 17.69 -16.86
N ARG A 129 30.35 18.20 -16.93
CA ARG A 129 31.54 17.35 -17.04
C ARG A 129 31.80 16.52 -15.78
N LYS A 130 31.68 17.14 -14.60
CA LYS A 130 31.76 16.43 -13.31
C LYS A 130 30.68 15.34 -13.23
N TYR A 131 29.45 15.67 -13.62
CA TYR A 131 28.33 14.73 -13.69
C TYR A 131 28.61 13.54 -14.61
N LYS A 132 29.12 13.79 -15.83
CA LYS A 132 29.51 12.73 -16.77
C LYS A 132 30.57 11.79 -16.21
N ARG A 133 31.50 12.32 -15.41
CA ARG A 133 32.57 11.55 -14.76
C ARG A 133 32.12 10.81 -13.50
N GLY A 134 30.87 11.01 -13.06
CA GLY A 134 30.37 10.46 -11.80
C GLY A 134 30.93 11.14 -10.55
N GLU A 135 31.47 12.35 -10.69
CA GLU A 135 31.92 13.18 -9.55
C GLU A 135 30.72 13.85 -8.84
N ILE A 136 29.55 13.90 -9.51
CA ILE A 136 28.28 14.37 -8.96
C ILE A 136 27.28 13.21 -9.06
N GLU A 137 26.63 12.87 -7.95
CA GLU A 137 25.60 11.83 -7.94
C GLU A 137 24.34 12.26 -8.70
N SER A 138 23.51 11.29 -9.13
CA SER A 138 22.28 11.62 -9.87
C SER A 138 21.36 12.55 -9.10
N ASP A 139 21.25 12.31 -7.80
CA ASP A 139 20.27 12.96 -6.92
C ASP A 139 20.74 14.37 -6.52
N ASP A 140 22.05 14.63 -6.61
CA ASP A 140 22.68 15.88 -6.22
C ASP A 140 22.81 16.87 -7.38
N LEU A 141 22.49 16.47 -8.62
CA LEU A 141 22.69 17.33 -9.78
C LEU A 141 21.89 18.64 -9.69
N THR A 142 20.62 18.56 -9.28
CA THR A 142 19.76 19.75 -9.12
C THR A 142 20.28 20.68 -8.03
N GLU A 143 20.66 20.12 -6.88
CA GLU A 143 21.23 20.88 -5.76
C GLU A 143 22.55 21.55 -6.17
N THR A 144 23.44 20.80 -6.83
CA THR A 144 24.71 21.33 -7.36
C THR A 144 24.47 22.50 -8.31
N LEU A 145 23.47 22.41 -9.20
CA LEU A 145 23.11 23.52 -10.09
C LEU A 145 22.61 24.74 -9.30
N VAL A 146 21.77 24.53 -8.28
CA VAL A 146 21.28 25.61 -7.41
C VAL A 146 22.42 26.30 -6.68
N GLU A 147 23.32 25.56 -6.07
CA GLU A 147 24.42 26.09 -5.27
C GLU A 147 25.52 26.73 -6.11
N GLU A 148 26.04 26.01 -7.12
CA GLU A 148 27.18 26.48 -7.93
C GLU A 148 26.77 27.60 -8.90
N LEU A 149 25.53 27.59 -9.43
CA LEU A 149 25.04 28.64 -10.35
C LEU A 149 24.25 29.74 -9.64
N LYS A 150 23.96 29.60 -8.35
CA LYS A 150 23.16 30.55 -7.54
C LYS A 150 21.79 30.84 -8.15
N ILE A 151 21.12 29.80 -8.64
CA ILE A 151 19.80 29.87 -9.28
C ILE A 151 18.73 29.27 -8.36
N ARG A 152 17.45 29.57 -8.62
CA ARG A 152 16.35 28.95 -7.86
C ARG A 152 16.16 27.49 -8.29
N GLU A 153 15.66 26.65 -7.39
CA GLU A 153 15.36 25.23 -7.66
C GLU A 153 14.46 25.04 -8.88
N GLU A 154 13.38 25.81 -8.99
CA GLU A 154 12.49 25.81 -10.17
C GLU A 154 13.25 26.09 -11.48
N GLN A 155 14.25 26.96 -11.44
CA GLN A 155 15.07 27.31 -12.60
C GLN A 155 16.08 26.21 -12.95
N ALA A 156 16.62 25.53 -11.94
CA ALA A 156 17.50 24.38 -12.15
C ALA A 156 16.73 23.22 -12.81
N THR A 157 15.53 22.90 -12.34
CA THR A 157 14.69 21.85 -12.91
C THR A 157 14.23 22.20 -14.34
N GLN A 158 13.80 23.44 -14.57
CA GLN A 158 13.49 23.91 -15.92
C GLN A 158 14.71 23.85 -16.85
N MET A 159 15.90 24.22 -16.36
CA MET A 159 17.14 24.11 -17.12
C MET A 159 17.43 22.65 -17.50
N ILE A 160 17.34 21.70 -16.57
CA ILE A 160 17.53 20.26 -16.84
C ILE A 160 16.55 19.79 -17.92
N SER A 161 15.29 20.25 -17.88
CA SER A 161 14.26 19.85 -18.85
C SER A 161 14.57 20.25 -20.30
N LEU A 162 15.46 21.21 -20.50
CA LEU A 162 15.92 21.61 -21.84
C LEU A 162 16.84 20.56 -22.48
N PHE A 163 17.41 19.63 -21.72
CA PHE A 163 18.38 18.66 -22.21
C PHE A 163 17.71 17.29 -22.44
N PRO A 164 17.27 16.98 -23.67
CA PRO A 164 16.64 15.70 -23.98
C PRO A 164 17.56 14.50 -23.72
N GLU A 165 18.87 14.71 -23.64
CA GLU A 165 19.87 13.70 -23.30
C GLU A 165 19.56 13.00 -21.97
N PHE A 166 18.91 13.66 -21.01
CA PHE A 166 18.48 13.01 -19.77
C PHE A 166 17.29 12.08 -19.95
N SER A 167 16.32 12.47 -20.79
CA SER A 167 15.08 11.70 -20.99
C SER A 167 15.22 10.58 -22.02
N GLN A 168 16.24 10.63 -22.88
CA GLN A 168 16.50 9.65 -23.92
C GLN A 168 17.47 8.53 -23.52
N LEU A 169 18.04 8.56 -22.30
CA LEU A 169 18.93 7.50 -21.82
C LEU A 169 18.23 6.13 -21.85
N ARG A 170 18.96 5.13 -22.33
CA ARG A 170 18.49 3.73 -22.35
C ARG A 170 19.35 2.88 -21.41
N PRO A 171 18.75 1.94 -20.66
CA PRO A 171 19.51 1.03 -19.82
C PRO A 171 20.47 0.17 -20.65
N VAL A 172 21.71 0.06 -20.19
CA VAL A 172 22.73 -0.83 -20.77
C VAL A 172 22.87 -2.05 -19.85
N PRO A 173 22.58 -3.27 -20.35
CA PRO A 173 22.74 -4.50 -19.59
C PRO A 173 24.21 -4.75 -19.22
N THR A 174 24.41 -5.35 -18.05
CA THR A 174 25.71 -5.79 -17.54
C THR A 174 25.79 -7.32 -17.55
N LYS A 175 26.90 -7.90 -17.05
CA LYS A 175 27.02 -9.35 -16.76
C LYS A 175 26.57 -9.72 -15.35
N LEU A 176 26.09 -8.73 -14.58
CA LEU A 176 25.55 -8.95 -13.24
C LEU A 176 24.11 -9.43 -13.36
N THR A 177 23.77 -10.38 -12.49
CA THR A 177 22.49 -11.07 -12.48
C THR A 177 21.91 -11.06 -11.07
N LEU A 178 20.58 -11.10 -10.97
CA LEU A 178 19.91 -11.47 -9.72
C LEU A 178 19.83 -12.98 -9.63
N ARG A 179 20.30 -13.57 -8.53
CA ARG A 179 20.27 -15.02 -8.38
C ARG A 179 18.85 -15.59 -8.43
N SER A 180 18.70 -16.73 -9.12
CA SER A 180 17.43 -17.48 -9.16
C SER A 180 17.27 -18.50 -8.03
N HIS A 181 18.34 -18.76 -7.27
CA HIS A 181 18.37 -19.61 -6.07
C HIS A 181 19.65 -19.33 -5.27
N THR A 182 19.67 -19.62 -3.97
CA THR A 182 20.83 -19.33 -3.10
C THR A 182 22.10 -20.09 -3.51
N THR A 183 21.98 -21.21 -4.22
CA THR A 183 23.12 -21.99 -4.71
C THR A 183 24.14 -21.17 -5.50
N SER A 184 23.72 -20.14 -6.25
CA SER A 184 24.69 -19.33 -7.00
C SER A 184 25.65 -18.57 -6.09
N SER A 185 25.21 -18.25 -4.87
CA SER A 185 25.99 -17.60 -3.82
C SER A 185 26.74 -18.60 -2.93
N TRP A 186 26.25 -19.83 -2.77
CA TRP A 186 26.86 -20.81 -1.87
C TRP A 186 28.26 -21.24 -2.30
N PHE A 187 28.46 -21.55 -3.58
CA PHE A 187 29.78 -21.94 -4.10
C PHE A 187 30.91 -20.93 -3.80
N PRO A 188 30.78 -19.63 -4.14
CA PRO A 188 31.83 -18.66 -3.82
C PRO A 188 32.02 -18.45 -2.32
N ILE A 189 30.96 -18.56 -1.50
CA ILE A 189 31.09 -18.48 -0.04
C ILE A 189 31.87 -19.67 0.51
N LEU A 190 31.49 -20.90 0.16
CA LEU A 190 32.15 -22.12 0.61
C LEU A 190 33.62 -22.16 0.18
N LYS A 191 33.92 -21.69 -1.04
CA LYS A 191 35.28 -21.54 -1.54
C LYS A 191 36.16 -20.72 -0.59
N GLU A 192 35.63 -19.65 0.00
CA GLU A 192 36.38 -18.78 0.90
C GLU A 192 36.31 -19.27 2.36
N MET A 193 35.18 -19.83 2.78
CA MET A 193 34.96 -20.32 4.15
C MET A 193 35.80 -21.55 4.50
N GLN A 194 36.11 -22.42 3.53
CA GLN A 194 36.94 -23.61 3.76
C GLN A 194 38.35 -23.30 4.31
N TYR A 195 38.82 -22.05 4.20
CA TYR A 195 40.11 -21.59 4.73
C TYR A 195 39.98 -20.73 5.99
N LYS A 196 38.76 -20.50 6.46
CA LYS A 196 38.46 -19.59 7.59
C LYS A 196 37.86 -20.32 8.79
N GLU A 197 37.19 -21.43 8.55
CA GLU A 197 36.51 -22.22 9.58
C GLU A 197 36.82 -23.70 9.41
N THR A 198 36.82 -24.44 10.51
CA THR A 198 37.01 -25.90 10.50
C THR A 198 35.73 -26.60 10.07
N LEU A 199 35.86 -27.76 9.41
CA LEU A 199 34.73 -28.61 9.10
C LEU A 199 34.08 -29.20 10.38
N PRO A 200 32.76 -29.52 10.34
CA PRO A 200 31.84 -29.24 9.24
C PRO A 200 31.40 -27.76 9.21
N LEU A 201 31.23 -27.21 8.01
CA LEU A 201 30.52 -25.94 7.84
C LEU A 201 29.03 -26.21 7.75
N GLN A 202 28.23 -25.64 8.65
CA GLN A 202 26.77 -25.76 8.67
C GLN A 202 26.15 -24.36 8.57
N LEU A 203 25.82 -23.94 7.36
CA LEU A 203 25.42 -22.56 7.08
C LEU A 203 23.99 -22.49 6.60
N PHE A 204 23.26 -21.44 6.97
CA PHE A 204 21.95 -21.15 6.40
C PHE A 204 21.79 -19.67 6.04
N SER A 205 20.89 -19.41 5.10
CA SER A 205 20.50 -18.06 4.70
C SER A 205 19.02 -18.05 4.32
N ILE A 206 18.27 -17.10 4.89
CA ILE A 206 16.88 -16.85 4.51
C ILE A 206 16.82 -15.51 3.81
N SER A 207 16.57 -15.53 2.50
CA SER A 207 16.62 -14.31 1.70
C SER A 207 15.84 -14.45 0.39
N PRO A 208 15.56 -13.34 -0.31
CA PRO A 208 14.92 -13.38 -1.61
C PRO A 208 15.76 -14.10 -2.68
N LYS A 209 15.05 -14.62 -3.67
CA LYS A 209 15.53 -15.10 -4.97
C LYS A 209 14.64 -14.55 -6.08
N PHE A 210 15.19 -14.40 -7.26
CA PHE A 210 14.51 -13.77 -8.39
C PHE A 210 14.49 -14.69 -9.61
N ARG A 211 13.31 -14.99 -10.12
CA ARG A 211 13.15 -15.85 -11.30
C ARG A 211 12.22 -15.21 -12.31
N ARG A 212 12.67 -15.13 -13.55
CA ARG A 212 11.86 -14.62 -14.65
C ARG A 212 10.85 -15.70 -15.04
N GLU A 213 9.60 -15.48 -14.67
CA GLU A 213 8.47 -16.34 -15.03
C GLU A 213 7.71 -15.72 -16.22
N GLN A 214 7.19 -16.54 -17.13
CA GLN A 214 6.48 -16.02 -18.31
C GLN A 214 5.25 -15.19 -17.91
N LYS A 215 4.57 -15.58 -16.82
CA LYS A 215 3.42 -14.89 -16.22
C LYS A 215 3.42 -15.10 -14.71
N LEU A 216 2.99 -14.08 -13.97
CA LEU A 216 2.69 -14.21 -12.55
C LEU A 216 1.32 -14.85 -12.35
N ASP A 217 1.23 -15.87 -11.51
CA ASP A 217 0.02 -16.66 -11.31
C ASP A 217 -0.20 -17.00 -9.82
N VAL A 218 -1.08 -17.97 -9.55
CA VAL A 218 -1.43 -18.40 -8.20
C VAL A 218 -0.29 -19.10 -7.45
N LYS A 219 0.77 -19.51 -8.15
CA LYS A 219 1.93 -20.27 -7.65
C LYS A 219 3.28 -19.58 -7.87
N HIS A 220 3.37 -18.62 -8.79
CA HIS A 220 4.64 -18.04 -9.24
C HIS A 220 4.70 -16.51 -9.08
N LEU A 221 5.81 -16.04 -8.50
CA LEU A 221 6.20 -14.63 -8.35
C LEU A 221 7.58 -14.40 -8.97
N TYR A 222 7.90 -13.16 -9.35
CA TYR A 222 9.26 -12.81 -9.78
C TYR A 222 10.25 -12.83 -8.62
N GLU A 223 9.82 -12.39 -7.44
CA GLU A 223 10.58 -12.43 -6.20
C GLU A 223 9.94 -13.46 -5.27
N SER A 224 10.74 -14.32 -4.65
CA SER A 224 10.28 -15.26 -3.64
C SER A 224 11.34 -15.48 -2.58
N TRP A 225 10.94 -15.85 -1.37
CA TRP A 225 11.81 -16.08 -0.23
C TRP A 225 12.18 -17.55 -0.14
N THR A 226 13.47 -17.80 0.00
CA THR A 226 14.00 -19.15 0.16
C THR A 226 14.73 -19.25 1.48
N ALA A 227 14.40 -20.30 2.23
CA ALA A 227 15.20 -20.75 3.36
C ALA A 227 16.18 -21.81 2.83
N SER A 228 17.43 -21.44 2.64
CA SER A 228 18.45 -22.35 2.12
C SER A 228 19.50 -22.67 3.16
N MET A 229 19.93 -23.93 3.20
CA MET A 229 21.04 -24.40 4.01
C MET A 229 22.07 -25.14 3.18
N VAL A 230 23.32 -25.13 3.63
CA VAL A 230 24.40 -25.96 3.11
C VAL A 230 25.19 -26.60 4.24
N ILE A 231 25.67 -27.82 4.00
CA ILE A 231 26.59 -28.51 4.89
C ILE A 231 27.78 -28.97 4.06
N MET A 232 28.97 -28.52 4.42
CA MET A 232 30.23 -29.02 3.87
C MET A 232 30.95 -29.78 4.97
N ALA A 233 31.28 -31.05 4.73
CA ALA A 233 31.89 -31.93 5.73
C ALA A 233 32.88 -32.88 5.03
N GLU A 234 33.76 -33.53 5.80
CA GLU A 234 34.66 -34.55 5.24
C GLU A 234 33.87 -35.71 4.62
N GLU A 235 32.80 -36.12 5.31
CA GLU A 235 31.85 -37.12 4.87
C GLU A 235 30.43 -36.63 5.17
N ILE A 236 29.52 -36.78 4.20
CA ILE A 236 28.08 -36.56 4.37
C ILE A 236 27.32 -37.36 3.32
N SER A 237 26.34 -38.14 3.75
CA SER A 237 25.47 -38.92 2.87
C SER A 237 24.22 -38.13 2.47
N LEU A 238 23.45 -38.66 1.51
CA LEU A 238 22.17 -38.05 1.14
C LEU A 238 21.14 -38.22 2.26
N GLU A 239 21.19 -39.35 2.95
CA GLU A 239 20.35 -39.74 4.07
C GLU A 239 20.55 -38.80 5.27
N ASP A 240 21.80 -38.44 5.60
CA ASP A 240 22.11 -37.43 6.63
C ASP A 240 21.41 -36.10 6.31
N GLY A 241 21.50 -35.67 5.05
CA GLY A 241 20.85 -34.45 4.56
C GLY A 241 19.32 -34.51 4.66
N GLN A 242 18.72 -35.64 4.28
CA GLN A 242 17.27 -35.87 4.38
C GLN A 242 16.79 -35.86 5.84
N GLU A 243 17.51 -36.49 6.76
CA GLU A 243 17.17 -36.49 8.19
C GLU A 243 17.21 -35.06 8.78
N ILE A 244 18.18 -34.25 8.35
CA ILE A 244 18.28 -32.83 8.75
C ILE A 244 17.10 -32.02 8.20
N VAL A 245 16.70 -32.25 6.94
CA VAL A 245 15.53 -31.61 6.34
C VAL A 245 14.26 -32.02 7.08
N GLU A 246 14.10 -33.30 7.42
CA GLU A 246 12.96 -33.79 8.20
C GLU A 246 12.90 -33.13 9.59
N LYS A 247 14.03 -33.04 10.29
CA LYS A 247 14.15 -32.33 11.59
C LYS A 247 13.69 -30.87 11.48
N PHE A 248 14.09 -30.17 10.41
CA PHE A 248 13.68 -28.78 10.14
C PHE A 248 12.16 -28.66 9.96
N PHE A 249 11.55 -29.48 9.11
CA PHE A 249 10.10 -29.45 8.87
C PHE A 249 9.28 -29.89 10.08
N ARG A 250 9.78 -30.86 10.86
CA ARG A 250 9.18 -31.27 12.12
C ARG A 250 9.13 -30.12 13.12
N LYS A 251 10.23 -29.38 13.29
CA LYS A 251 10.26 -28.16 14.13
C LYS A 251 9.35 -27.05 13.59
N LEU A 252 9.15 -26.97 12.27
CA LEU A 252 8.16 -26.06 11.67
C LEU A 252 6.71 -26.45 11.96
N GLY A 253 6.46 -27.67 12.45
CA GLY A 253 5.14 -28.21 12.77
C GLY A 253 4.51 -28.99 11.63
N PHE A 254 5.31 -29.53 10.72
CA PHE A 254 4.87 -30.55 9.76
C PHE A 254 5.18 -31.95 10.31
N GLY A 255 4.44 -32.95 9.84
CA GLY A 255 4.69 -34.35 10.17
C GLY A 255 5.80 -34.94 9.29
N GLU A 256 5.53 -36.13 8.74
CA GLU A 256 6.43 -36.82 7.82
C GLU A 256 6.66 -36.02 6.53
N VAL A 257 7.91 -36.00 6.07
CA VAL A 257 8.34 -35.41 4.81
C VAL A 257 8.60 -36.54 3.83
N GLU A 258 7.94 -36.49 2.67
CA GLU A 258 8.17 -37.45 1.60
C GLU A 258 9.25 -36.90 0.65
N PHE A 259 10.31 -37.68 0.41
CA PHE A 259 11.38 -37.32 -0.53
C PHE A 259 11.24 -38.10 -1.83
N ARG A 260 11.29 -37.41 -2.97
CA ARG A 260 11.26 -38.03 -4.30
C ARG A 260 12.48 -37.64 -5.11
N ILE A 261 13.30 -38.63 -5.48
CA ILE A 261 14.47 -38.40 -6.35
C ILE A 261 14.00 -37.94 -7.73
N LYS A 262 14.58 -36.85 -8.24
CA LYS A 262 14.24 -36.30 -9.55
C LYS A 262 14.83 -37.16 -10.66
N ARG A 263 14.04 -37.37 -11.71
CA ARG A 263 14.48 -38.10 -12.91
C ARG A 263 15.52 -37.33 -13.71
N ALA A 264 15.32 -36.03 -13.84
CA ALA A 264 16.26 -35.11 -14.47
C ALA A 264 16.86 -34.22 -13.37
N THR A 265 18.18 -34.32 -13.18
CA THR A 265 18.89 -33.53 -12.19
C THR A 265 19.54 -32.30 -12.82
N SER A 266 19.49 -31.19 -12.10
CA SER A 266 20.25 -29.99 -12.38
C SER A 266 21.75 -30.31 -12.33
N LYS A 267 22.53 -29.81 -13.30
CA LYS A 267 23.94 -30.21 -13.45
C LYS A 267 24.86 -29.86 -12.27
N TYR A 268 24.45 -28.93 -11.41
CA TYR A 268 25.17 -28.59 -10.19
C TYR A 268 24.98 -29.60 -9.06
N TYR A 269 24.04 -30.55 -9.16
CA TYR A 269 23.89 -31.69 -8.26
C TYR A 269 24.55 -32.96 -8.85
N ALA A 270 24.99 -33.84 -7.97
CA ALA A 270 25.49 -35.15 -8.35
C ALA A 270 24.32 -36.02 -8.87
N PRO A 271 24.52 -36.82 -9.94
CA PRO A 271 23.47 -37.68 -10.47
C PRO A 271 22.80 -38.55 -9.40
N LYS A 272 21.46 -38.61 -9.44
CA LYS A 272 20.61 -39.38 -8.49
C LYS A 272 20.60 -38.87 -7.04
N THR A 273 21.16 -37.69 -6.77
CA THR A 273 21.14 -37.10 -5.41
C THR A 273 20.11 -35.98 -5.24
N GLU A 274 19.66 -35.35 -6.33
CA GLU A 274 18.64 -34.30 -6.24
C GLU A 274 17.26 -34.88 -5.96
N PHE A 275 16.58 -34.35 -4.96
CA PHE A 275 15.23 -34.72 -4.55
C PHE A 275 14.33 -33.51 -4.37
N GLU A 276 13.03 -33.76 -4.53
CA GLU A 276 11.94 -32.87 -4.13
C GLU A 276 11.39 -33.34 -2.77
N ALA A 277 11.23 -32.40 -1.83
CA ALA A 277 10.62 -32.64 -0.52
C ALA A 277 9.14 -32.25 -0.54
N PHE A 278 8.27 -33.14 -0.10
CA PHE A 278 6.82 -32.94 -0.05
C PHE A 278 6.31 -33.02 1.38
N VAL A 279 5.38 -32.12 1.72
CA VAL A 279 4.63 -32.18 2.99
C VAL A 279 3.13 -32.27 2.70
N ARG A 280 2.39 -32.97 3.55
CA ARG A 280 0.94 -33.07 3.42
C ARG A 280 0.25 -31.79 3.89
N HIS A 281 -0.66 -31.28 3.08
CA HIS A 281 -1.49 -30.15 3.43
C HIS A 281 -2.53 -30.55 4.50
N PRO A 282 -2.62 -29.83 5.64
CA PRO A 282 -3.34 -30.31 6.82
C PRO A 282 -4.86 -30.40 6.64
N LYS A 283 -5.45 -29.68 5.66
CA LYS A 283 -6.92 -29.66 5.45
C LYS A 283 -7.43 -30.65 4.40
N ASN A 284 -6.67 -30.89 3.34
CA ASN A 284 -7.12 -31.69 2.18
C ASN A 284 -6.22 -32.92 1.92
N GLY A 285 -5.13 -33.09 2.67
CA GLY A 285 -4.23 -34.25 2.58
C GLY A 285 -3.34 -34.29 1.34
N GLU A 286 -3.38 -33.27 0.48
CA GLU A 286 -2.58 -33.20 -0.75
C GLU A 286 -1.08 -33.07 -0.42
N SER A 287 -0.23 -33.85 -1.11
CA SER A 287 1.24 -33.72 -1.01
C SER A 287 1.70 -32.51 -1.82
N ILE A 288 2.29 -31.53 -1.13
CA ILE A 288 2.77 -30.28 -1.74
C ILE A 288 4.29 -30.21 -1.63
N GLU A 289 4.95 -30.02 -2.76
CA GLU A 289 6.40 -29.80 -2.88
C GLU A 289 6.77 -28.50 -2.15
N VAL A 290 7.71 -28.55 -1.20
CA VAL A 290 8.13 -27.40 -0.37
C VAL A 290 9.58 -26.98 -0.59
N GLY A 291 10.37 -27.79 -1.27
CA GLY A 291 11.75 -27.48 -1.58
C GLY A 291 12.48 -28.60 -2.30
N ASP A 292 13.68 -28.28 -2.78
CA ASP A 292 14.59 -29.20 -3.42
C ASP A 292 15.89 -29.30 -2.61
N GLY A 293 16.55 -30.46 -2.63
CA GLY A 293 17.89 -30.63 -2.08
C GLY A 293 18.69 -31.73 -2.74
N GLY A 294 19.97 -31.84 -2.39
CA GLY A 294 20.87 -32.87 -2.92
C GLY A 294 22.33 -32.60 -2.57
N LEU A 295 23.23 -33.45 -3.11
CA LEU A 295 24.68 -33.29 -2.97
C LEU A 295 25.24 -32.59 -4.20
N TYR A 296 25.99 -31.50 -4.01
CA TYR A 296 26.60 -30.80 -5.14
C TYR A 296 27.53 -31.71 -5.93
N ASN A 297 27.55 -31.50 -7.25
CA ASN A 297 28.37 -32.27 -8.16
C ASN A 297 29.86 -32.01 -7.89
N PRO A 298 30.69 -33.06 -7.72
CA PRO A 298 32.13 -32.89 -7.52
C PRO A 298 32.83 -32.09 -8.61
N LEU A 299 32.38 -32.17 -9.87
CA LEU A 299 32.93 -31.36 -10.96
C LEU A 299 32.61 -29.87 -10.79
N SER A 300 31.39 -29.55 -10.35
CA SER A 300 31.01 -28.17 -10.05
C SER A 300 31.78 -27.64 -8.83
N LEU A 301 31.97 -28.45 -7.79
CA LEU A 301 32.79 -28.12 -6.62
C LEU A 301 34.27 -27.90 -6.97
N ALA A 302 34.84 -28.76 -7.82
CA ALA A 302 36.23 -28.66 -8.27
C ALA A 302 36.53 -27.34 -9.00
N ARG A 303 35.56 -26.79 -9.74
CA ARG A 303 35.68 -25.46 -10.39
C ARG A 303 35.82 -24.31 -9.40
N TYR A 304 35.41 -24.52 -8.15
CA TYR A 304 35.59 -23.59 -7.03
C TYR A 304 36.72 -24.01 -6.09
N LYS A 305 37.47 -25.07 -6.42
CA LYS A 305 38.54 -25.65 -5.57
C LYS A 305 38.01 -26.06 -4.19
N ILE A 306 36.82 -26.65 -4.14
CA ILE A 306 36.25 -27.22 -2.93
C ILE A 306 36.47 -28.74 -2.98
N PRO A 307 37.27 -29.33 -2.07
CA PRO A 307 37.62 -30.75 -2.11
C PRO A 307 36.65 -31.66 -1.34
N TYR A 308 35.68 -31.08 -0.63
CA TYR A 308 34.77 -31.79 0.27
C TYR A 308 33.36 -31.91 -0.31
N PRO A 309 32.60 -32.97 0.02
CA PRO A 309 31.19 -33.07 -0.32
C PRO A 309 30.37 -31.95 0.33
N VAL A 310 29.35 -31.48 -0.39
CA VAL A 310 28.45 -30.41 0.05
C VAL A 310 27.01 -30.84 -0.15
N PHE A 311 26.24 -30.92 0.93
CA PHE A 311 24.79 -31.03 0.89
C PHE A 311 24.14 -29.66 0.82
N ASN A 312 23.10 -29.51 0.02
CA ASN A 312 22.29 -28.29 -0.05
C ASN A 312 20.80 -28.63 -0.01
N PHE A 313 20.03 -27.79 0.65
CA PHE A 313 18.57 -27.79 0.58
C PHE A 313 18.04 -26.37 0.51
N GLY A 314 16.94 -26.17 -0.21
CA GLY A 314 16.26 -24.89 -0.34
C GLY A 314 14.75 -25.03 -0.26
N ALA A 315 14.14 -24.47 0.79
CA ALA A 315 12.70 -24.43 0.97
C ALA A 315 12.09 -23.10 0.50
N GLY A 316 11.01 -23.17 -0.30
CA GLY A 316 10.22 -22.00 -0.69
C GLY A 316 9.27 -21.58 0.43
N LEU A 317 9.53 -20.43 1.06
CA LEU A 317 8.79 -20.01 2.26
C LEU A 317 7.36 -19.59 1.97
N GLU A 318 7.08 -19.00 0.80
CA GLU A 318 5.72 -18.65 0.42
C GLU A 318 4.82 -19.87 0.34
N ARG A 319 5.31 -20.98 -0.21
CA ARG A 319 4.51 -22.20 -0.32
C ARG A 319 4.22 -22.80 1.05
N ILE A 320 5.19 -22.79 1.95
CA ILE A 320 4.99 -23.20 3.34
C ILE A 320 3.96 -22.28 4.04
N ALA A 321 4.05 -20.97 3.81
CA ALA A 321 3.09 -20.01 4.36
C ALA A 321 1.67 -20.19 3.76
N MET A 322 1.54 -20.51 2.48
CA MET A 322 0.26 -20.87 1.86
C MET A 322 -0.38 -22.08 2.55
N ILE A 323 0.41 -23.13 2.81
CA ILE A 323 -0.06 -24.34 3.51
C ILE A 323 -0.55 -24.00 4.92
N LYS A 324 0.22 -23.20 5.68
CA LYS A 324 -0.13 -22.81 7.06
C LYS A 324 -1.35 -21.91 7.14
N THR A 325 -1.51 -21.00 6.19
CA THR A 325 -2.62 -20.02 6.18
C THR A 325 -3.87 -20.54 5.46
N GLY A 326 -3.73 -21.55 4.59
CA GLY A 326 -4.78 -22.01 3.68
C GLY A 326 -5.06 -21.04 2.53
N ILE A 327 -4.19 -20.05 2.28
CA ILE A 327 -4.33 -19.13 1.16
C ILE A 327 -3.83 -19.81 -0.11
N MET A 328 -4.72 -19.96 -1.10
CA MET A 328 -4.44 -20.71 -2.33
C MET A 328 -3.77 -19.89 -3.45
N ASP A 329 -3.69 -18.56 -3.30
CA ASP A 329 -3.06 -17.65 -4.28
C ASP A 329 -1.91 -16.91 -3.61
N ILE A 330 -0.68 -17.20 -4.04
CA ILE A 330 0.55 -16.61 -3.51
C ILE A 330 0.52 -15.07 -3.52
N ARG A 331 -0.12 -14.46 -4.53
CA ARG A 331 -0.21 -13.01 -4.68
C ARG A 331 -1.08 -12.39 -3.61
N LYS A 332 -2.14 -13.08 -3.19
CA LYS A 332 -3.01 -12.67 -2.07
C LYS A 332 -2.32 -12.83 -0.72
N LEU A 333 -1.41 -13.81 -0.61
CA LEU A 333 -0.60 -14.01 0.59
C LEU A 333 0.46 -12.91 0.75
N VAL A 334 1.24 -12.64 -0.30
CA VAL A 334 2.40 -11.73 -0.26
C VAL A 334 2.00 -10.26 -0.45
N TYR A 335 1.03 -9.99 -1.31
CA TYR A 335 0.58 -8.64 -1.63
C TYR A 335 -0.94 -8.47 -1.39
N PRO A 336 -1.45 -8.72 -0.17
CA PRO A 336 -2.88 -8.68 0.10
C PRO A 336 -3.52 -7.33 -0.25
N HIS A 337 -2.79 -6.23 -0.12
CA HIS A 337 -3.27 -4.89 -0.43
C HIS A 337 -3.54 -4.64 -1.93
N LEU A 338 -2.96 -5.44 -2.83
CA LEU A 338 -3.20 -5.36 -4.27
C LEU A 338 -4.30 -6.34 -4.73
N TYR A 339 -4.39 -7.51 -4.10
CA TYR A 339 -5.22 -8.62 -4.60
C TYR A 339 -6.41 -9.00 -3.71
N VAL A 340 -6.44 -8.55 -2.46
CA VAL A 340 -7.53 -8.82 -1.51
C VAL A 340 -8.36 -7.56 -1.35
N LYS A 341 -9.64 -7.66 -1.72
CA LYS A 341 -10.61 -6.60 -1.47
C LYS A 341 -10.80 -6.47 0.05
N ALA A 342 -10.82 -5.23 0.54
CA ALA A 342 -11.12 -4.97 1.94
C ALA A 342 -12.50 -5.52 2.28
N GLU A 343 -12.57 -6.25 3.39
CA GLU A 343 -13.82 -6.72 3.96
C GLU A 343 -13.98 -6.13 5.35
N TYR A 344 -15.17 -5.61 5.60
CA TYR A 344 -15.54 -5.01 6.87
C TYR A 344 -16.80 -5.69 7.39
N THR A 345 -16.87 -5.89 8.70
CA THR A 345 -18.12 -6.28 9.37
C THR A 345 -19.11 -5.11 9.35
N ASP A 346 -20.37 -5.39 9.66
CA ASP A 346 -21.39 -4.33 9.75
C ASP A 346 -21.03 -3.30 10.84
N GLU A 347 -20.40 -3.72 11.93
CA GLU A 347 -19.91 -2.83 13.00
C GLU A 347 -18.78 -1.93 12.51
N GLN A 348 -17.82 -2.48 11.78
CA GLN A 348 -16.72 -1.71 11.20
C GLN A 348 -17.23 -0.72 10.16
N LEU A 349 -18.15 -1.14 9.29
CA LEU A 349 -18.79 -0.25 8.32
C LEU A 349 -19.62 0.84 9.01
N ALA A 350 -20.33 0.53 10.10
CA ALA A 350 -21.08 1.53 10.86
C ALA A 350 -20.15 2.60 11.45
N GLY A 351 -18.98 2.20 11.96
CA GLY A 351 -17.94 3.12 12.44
C GLY A 351 -17.30 3.98 11.34
N MET A 352 -17.46 3.61 10.07
CA MET A 352 -17.02 4.39 8.90
C MET A 352 -18.10 5.34 8.35
N VAL A 353 -19.30 5.35 8.95
CA VAL A 353 -20.35 6.31 8.61
C VAL A 353 -20.25 7.49 9.57
N GLU A 354 -20.09 8.67 9.02
CA GLU A 354 -19.88 9.91 9.77
C GLU A 354 -20.79 11.03 9.28
N VAL A 355 -20.93 12.06 10.11
CA VAL A 355 -21.54 13.33 9.72
C VAL A 355 -20.47 14.14 8.99
N ASP A 356 -20.74 14.54 7.74
CA ASP A 356 -19.73 15.13 6.86
C ASP A 356 -19.22 16.49 7.37
N GLN A 357 -20.15 17.40 7.68
CA GLN A 357 -19.86 18.71 8.25
C GLN A 357 -20.43 18.83 9.66
N THR A 358 -19.56 19.14 10.62
CA THR A 358 -19.91 19.35 12.02
C THR A 358 -19.37 20.70 12.52
N PRO A 359 -20.06 21.38 13.45
CA PRO A 359 -19.53 22.58 14.07
C PRO A 359 -18.23 22.26 14.82
N LEU A 360 -17.29 23.20 14.82
CA LEU A 360 -15.99 23.08 15.48
C LEU A 360 -16.00 23.68 16.89
N THR A 361 -17.05 24.43 17.25
CA THR A 361 -17.13 25.11 18.53
C THR A 361 -18.18 24.50 19.46
N ARG A 362 -17.96 24.64 20.77
CA ARG A 362 -18.96 24.27 21.79
C ARG A 362 -20.27 25.05 21.64
N GLU A 363 -20.21 26.27 21.11
CA GLU A 363 -21.41 27.06 20.82
C GLU A 363 -22.20 26.47 19.65
N GLY A 364 -21.52 26.05 18.59
CA GLY A 364 -22.15 25.35 17.47
C GLY A 364 -22.81 24.04 17.90
N GLU A 365 -22.18 23.25 18.78
CA GLU A 365 -22.83 22.05 19.34
C GLU A 365 -24.12 22.38 20.12
N LYS A 366 -24.15 23.49 20.85
CA LYS A 366 -25.37 23.97 21.53
C LYS A 366 -26.43 24.40 20.53
N LEU A 367 -26.03 25.09 19.46
CA LEU A 367 -26.94 25.51 18.40
C LEU A 367 -27.57 24.30 17.69
N VAL A 368 -26.80 23.26 17.39
CA VAL A 368 -27.30 21.99 16.85
C VAL A 368 -28.39 21.42 17.75
N LYS A 369 -28.15 21.35 19.07
CA LYS A 369 -29.15 20.87 20.04
C LYS A 369 -30.42 21.72 20.05
N ALA A 370 -30.29 23.04 19.99
CA ALA A 370 -31.42 23.96 19.97
C ALA A 370 -32.29 23.80 18.71
N ILE A 371 -31.65 23.65 17.54
CA ILE A 371 -32.33 23.35 16.27
C ILE A 371 -33.08 22.03 16.36
N ILE A 372 -32.42 20.95 16.82
CA ILE A 372 -33.03 19.61 16.94
C ILE A 372 -34.23 19.64 17.90
N GLN A 373 -34.07 20.27 19.07
CA GLN A 373 -35.16 20.38 20.05
C GLN A 373 -36.36 21.15 19.50
N THR A 374 -36.11 22.26 18.80
CA THR A 374 -37.16 23.08 18.18
C THR A 374 -37.89 22.32 17.08
N ALA A 375 -37.15 21.61 16.22
CA ALA A 375 -37.71 20.81 15.15
C ALA A 375 -38.56 19.64 15.69
N ILE A 376 -38.09 18.94 16.73
CA ILE A 376 -38.84 17.83 17.35
C ILE A 376 -40.08 18.34 18.08
N LYS A 377 -39.97 19.41 18.88
CA LYS A 377 -41.09 19.98 19.65
C LYS A 377 -42.24 20.40 18.73
N ASN A 378 -41.92 20.93 17.55
CA ASN A 378 -42.89 21.46 16.60
C ASN A 378 -43.10 20.54 15.38
N ALA A 379 -42.63 19.28 15.42
CA ALA A 379 -42.53 18.40 14.25
C ALA A 379 -43.83 18.24 13.45
N ASN A 380 -44.97 18.21 14.13
CA ASN A 380 -46.28 17.97 13.54
C ASN A 380 -47.06 19.24 13.17
N GLN A 381 -46.49 20.43 13.35
CA GLN A 381 -47.17 21.68 13.05
C GLN A 381 -47.42 21.82 11.55
N PRO A 382 -48.63 22.23 11.13
CA PRO A 382 -48.98 22.36 9.71
C PRO A 382 -48.23 23.52 9.06
N SER A 383 -47.71 23.31 7.86
CA SER A 383 -46.99 24.32 7.07
C SER A 383 -47.96 25.15 6.19
N PRO A 384 -47.59 26.41 5.83
CA PRO A 384 -46.31 27.08 6.09
C PRO A 384 -46.11 27.46 7.57
N CYS A 385 -44.93 27.17 8.12
CA CYS A 385 -44.61 27.48 9.51
C CYS A 385 -43.12 27.77 9.70
N GLN A 386 -42.81 28.56 10.73
CA GLN A 386 -41.44 28.94 11.09
C GLN A 386 -41.34 29.07 12.62
N PHE A 387 -40.32 28.50 13.22
CA PHE A 387 -40.09 28.51 14.66
C PHE A 387 -38.67 28.96 14.98
N LEU A 388 -38.55 29.89 15.93
CA LEU A 388 -37.26 30.37 16.41
C LEU A 388 -36.54 29.27 17.20
N ALA A 389 -35.35 28.89 16.73
CA ALA A 389 -34.49 27.92 17.40
C ALA A 389 -33.43 28.59 18.27
N TYR A 390 -32.90 29.73 17.83
CA TYR A 390 -31.89 30.48 18.56
C TYR A 390 -31.93 31.96 18.19
N LYS A 391 -31.73 32.84 19.18
CA LYS A 391 -31.54 34.27 18.97
C LYS A 391 -30.54 34.81 19.98
N GLY A 392 -29.47 35.41 19.50
CA GLY A 392 -28.50 36.06 20.37
C GLY A 392 -27.11 36.07 19.76
N LYS A 393 -26.12 36.40 20.58
CA LYS A 393 -24.73 36.38 20.17
C LYS A 393 -24.27 34.93 19.97
N PHE A 394 -23.63 34.65 18.84
CA PHE A 394 -23.03 33.37 18.51
C PHE A 394 -21.66 33.67 17.92
N LEU A 395 -20.60 33.20 18.58
CA LEU A 395 -19.23 33.69 18.38
C LEU A 395 -19.16 35.22 18.58
N ASP A 396 -18.72 35.96 17.58
CA ASP A 396 -18.58 37.42 17.60
C ASP A 396 -19.77 38.16 16.94
N ARG A 397 -20.79 37.44 16.45
CA ARG A 397 -21.92 38.02 15.69
C ARG A 397 -23.27 37.77 16.33
N ASN A 398 -24.27 38.57 15.97
CA ASN A 398 -25.65 38.29 16.36
C ASN A 398 -26.30 37.39 15.31
N VAL A 399 -26.90 36.29 15.76
CA VAL A 399 -27.50 35.30 14.87
C VAL A 399 -28.92 35.00 15.32
N GLU A 400 -29.82 34.94 14.35
CA GLU A 400 -31.19 34.49 14.53
C GLU A 400 -31.45 33.27 13.63
N VAL A 401 -31.70 32.11 14.24
CA VAL A 401 -31.86 30.83 13.55
C VAL A 401 -33.28 30.31 13.72
N HIS A 402 -33.88 29.90 12.61
CA HIS A 402 -35.22 29.36 12.54
C HIS A 402 -35.25 28.00 11.85
N VAL A 403 -36.16 27.14 12.31
CA VAL A 403 -36.58 25.93 11.59
C VAL A 403 -37.88 26.24 10.88
N TYR A 404 -38.00 25.93 9.59
CA TYR A 404 -39.16 26.30 8.79
C TYR A 404 -39.54 25.23 7.75
N GLU A 405 -40.80 25.27 7.33
CA GLU A 405 -41.29 24.62 6.11
C GLU A 405 -42.27 25.56 5.40
N SER A 406 -42.02 25.84 4.12
CA SER A 406 -42.81 26.78 3.31
C SER A 406 -43.77 26.10 2.33
N ASP A 407 -43.60 24.82 2.04
CA ASP A 407 -44.49 24.08 1.14
C ASP A 407 -45.85 23.83 1.84
N MET A 408 -46.98 24.17 1.21
CA MET A 408 -48.32 24.00 1.81
C MET A 408 -48.71 22.53 2.03
N ARG A 409 -49.58 22.28 3.02
CA ARG A 409 -50.12 20.95 3.37
C ARG A 409 -49.03 19.92 3.72
N LYS A 410 -47.92 20.38 4.29
CA LYS A 410 -46.87 19.56 4.90
C LYS A 410 -46.88 19.77 6.41
N LYS A 411 -45.93 19.13 7.09
CA LYS A 411 -45.60 19.35 8.49
C LYS A 411 -44.24 20.04 8.57
N LEU A 412 -43.89 20.61 9.71
CA LEU A 412 -42.58 21.27 9.91
C LEU A 412 -41.40 20.37 9.51
N ILE A 413 -41.46 19.07 9.85
CA ILE A 413 -40.49 18.08 9.39
C ILE A 413 -41.16 16.93 8.66
N GLY A 414 -40.50 16.41 7.63
CA GLY A 414 -40.96 15.26 6.86
C GLY A 414 -40.82 13.93 7.61
N PRO A 415 -41.54 12.89 7.17
CA PRO A 415 -41.58 11.61 7.88
C PRO A 415 -40.24 10.87 7.87
N ALA A 416 -39.32 11.18 6.94
CA ALA A 416 -37.98 10.60 6.93
C ALA A 416 -36.95 11.39 7.77
N ALA A 417 -37.30 12.57 8.30
CA ALA A 417 -36.36 13.42 9.04
C ALA A 417 -35.78 12.73 10.29
N LEU A 418 -36.53 11.80 10.88
CA LEU A 418 -36.13 11.04 12.07
C LEU A 418 -35.57 9.65 11.74
N ASN A 419 -35.33 9.35 10.45
CA ASN A 419 -34.67 8.11 10.07
C ASN A 419 -33.26 8.10 10.64
N THR A 420 -32.86 6.94 11.16
CA THR A 420 -31.50 6.69 11.65
C THR A 420 -30.75 5.86 10.63
N VAL A 421 -29.46 6.12 10.45
CA VAL A 421 -28.62 5.32 9.57
C VAL A 421 -28.21 4.02 10.27
N TYR A 422 -28.38 2.92 9.57
CA TYR A 422 -28.01 1.57 10.00
C TYR A 422 -27.10 0.92 8.96
N VAL A 423 -26.29 -0.03 9.41
CA VAL A 423 -25.58 -0.97 8.55
C VAL A 423 -26.15 -2.37 8.75
N TYR A 424 -26.46 -3.04 7.64
CA TYR A 424 -26.96 -4.41 7.67
C TYR A 424 -26.58 -5.17 6.39
N ASP A 425 -25.92 -6.32 6.56
CA ASP A 425 -25.43 -7.18 5.48
C ASP A 425 -24.60 -6.36 4.45
N GLY A 426 -23.72 -5.51 4.95
CA GLY A 426 -22.87 -4.61 4.17
C GLY A 426 -23.61 -3.48 3.45
N ASN A 427 -24.92 -3.30 3.67
CA ASN A 427 -25.69 -2.17 3.12
C ASN A 427 -25.82 -1.05 4.16
N ILE A 428 -25.77 0.20 3.72
CA ILE A 428 -26.06 1.37 4.57
C ILE A 428 -27.48 1.83 4.27
N LEU A 429 -28.32 1.91 5.29
CA LEU A 429 -29.77 2.08 5.15
C LEU A 429 -30.27 3.18 6.07
N GLY A 430 -31.13 4.06 5.54
CA GLY A 430 -31.95 4.95 6.35
C GLY A 430 -33.19 4.22 6.86
N VAL A 431 -33.24 3.95 8.15
CA VAL A 431 -34.30 3.15 8.78
C VAL A 431 -35.16 4.05 9.68
N PRO A 432 -36.48 4.15 9.42
CA PRO A 432 -37.38 4.83 10.33
C PRO A 432 -37.59 4.02 11.60
N LYS A 433 -37.90 4.69 12.71
CA LYS A 433 -38.25 4.03 13.99
C LYS A 433 -39.47 3.10 13.82
N GLU A 434 -40.47 3.56 13.07
CA GLU A 434 -41.72 2.84 12.79
C GLU A 434 -42.11 2.99 11.31
N GLY A 435 -42.85 2.03 10.75
CA GLY A 435 -43.26 2.04 9.34
C GLY A 435 -42.29 1.31 8.40
N LEU A 436 -42.66 1.18 7.13
CA LEU A 436 -41.97 0.37 6.11
C LEU A 436 -41.82 -1.13 6.47
N GLU A 437 -42.76 -1.69 7.24
CA GLU A 437 -42.72 -3.12 7.66
C GLU A 437 -42.75 -4.11 6.49
N ASN A 438 -43.37 -3.70 5.39
CA ASN A 438 -43.45 -4.49 4.16
C ASN A 438 -42.10 -4.56 3.43
N THR A 439 -41.15 -3.68 3.76
CA THR A 439 -39.81 -3.66 3.18
C THR A 439 -38.88 -4.56 4.00
N LYS A 440 -38.72 -5.82 3.54
CA LYS A 440 -37.95 -6.87 4.25
C LYS A 440 -36.57 -6.42 4.75
N ILE A 441 -35.81 -5.66 3.94
CA ILE A 441 -34.46 -5.22 4.30
C ILE A 441 -34.48 -4.19 5.45
N VAL A 442 -35.46 -3.28 5.48
CA VAL A 442 -35.62 -2.27 6.54
C VAL A 442 -36.03 -2.95 7.85
N LYS A 443 -36.98 -3.88 7.80
CA LYS A 443 -37.40 -4.67 8.97
C LYS A 443 -36.25 -5.48 9.57
N ARG A 444 -35.42 -6.10 8.73
CA ARG A 444 -34.25 -6.86 9.17
C ARG A 444 -33.15 -5.96 9.73
N ALA A 445 -32.87 -4.84 9.08
CA ALA A 445 -31.91 -3.86 9.56
C ALA A 445 -32.32 -3.27 10.92
N ARG A 446 -33.60 -2.99 11.14
CA ARG A 446 -34.10 -2.53 12.45
C ARG A 446 -33.90 -3.57 13.55
N LYS A 447 -34.06 -4.87 13.24
CA LYS A 447 -33.97 -5.95 14.23
C LYS A 447 -32.54 -6.44 14.48
N LYS A 448 -31.69 -6.46 13.45
CA LYS A 448 -30.38 -7.14 13.45
C LYS A 448 -29.23 -6.28 12.93
N GLY A 449 -29.49 -5.09 12.39
CA GLY A 449 -28.45 -4.20 11.88
C GLY A 449 -27.78 -3.41 13.00
N VAL A 450 -26.62 -2.85 12.68
CA VAL A 450 -25.84 -1.99 13.58
C VAL A 450 -26.27 -0.55 13.34
N SER A 451 -26.74 0.13 14.39
CA SER A 451 -27.07 1.55 14.29
C SER A 451 -25.80 2.40 14.33
N THR A 452 -25.73 3.44 13.50
CA THR A 452 -24.66 4.45 13.60
C THR A 452 -25.00 5.53 14.64
N GLY A 453 -26.24 5.57 15.13
CA GLY A 453 -26.77 6.65 15.97
C GLY A 453 -27.04 7.97 15.23
N ILE A 454 -26.72 8.06 13.93
CA ILE A 454 -26.88 9.29 13.15
C ILE A 454 -28.30 9.37 12.59
N ARG A 455 -29.09 10.36 13.04
CA ARG A 455 -30.39 10.70 12.44
C ARG A 455 -30.23 11.77 11.37
N TYR A 456 -31.12 11.77 10.37
CA TYR A 456 -31.06 12.75 9.29
C TYR A 456 -31.18 14.18 9.80
N LEU A 457 -32.14 14.44 10.70
CA LEU A 457 -32.32 15.75 11.33
C LEU A 457 -31.05 16.22 12.05
N ASP A 458 -30.38 15.32 12.77
CA ASP A 458 -29.18 15.66 13.54
C ASP A 458 -28.03 16.05 12.61
N ALA A 459 -27.83 15.28 11.55
CA ALA A 459 -26.80 15.55 10.55
C ALA A 459 -27.09 16.85 9.77
N ILE A 460 -28.34 17.13 9.40
CA ILE A 460 -28.73 18.38 8.74
C ILE A 460 -28.57 19.58 9.67
N ALA A 461 -28.92 19.44 10.96
CA ALA A 461 -28.70 20.49 11.96
C ALA A 461 -27.20 20.79 12.15
N ALA A 462 -26.36 19.75 12.15
CA ALA A 462 -24.91 19.90 12.19
C ALA A 462 -24.37 20.64 10.95
N LEU A 463 -24.89 20.35 9.76
CA LEU A 463 -24.54 21.08 8.53
C LEU A 463 -24.88 22.57 8.63
N ALA A 464 -26.08 22.89 9.11
CA ALA A 464 -26.52 24.27 9.27
C ALA A 464 -25.63 25.04 10.25
N ALA A 465 -25.38 24.48 11.44
CA ALA A 465 -24.50 25.10 12.43
C ALA A 465 -23.07 25.27 11.90
N ALA A 466 -22.50 24.25 11.25
CA ALA A 466 -21.17 24.33 10.64
C ALA A 466 -21.09 25.40 9.54
N SER A 467 -22.17 25.56 8.76
CA SER A 467 -22.25 26.56 7.70
C SER A 467 -22.32 27.99 8.26
N ILE A 468 -23.05 28.18 9.37
CA ILE A 468 -23.09 29.46 10.12
C ILE A 468 -21.72 29.80 10.68
N GLU A 469 -21.07 28.86 11.38
CA GLU A 469 -19.71 29.07 11.91
C GLU A 469 -18.71 29.40 10.80
N LYS A 470 -18.76 28.66 9.69
CA LYS A 470 -17.87 28.88 8.55
C LYS A 470 -18.04 30.28 7.97
N LYS A 471 -19.28 30.76 7.84
CA LYS A 471 -19.59 32.09 7.31
C LYS A 471 -19.10 33.20 8.24
N ILE A 472 -19.33 33.05 9.55
CA ILE A 472 -18.84 33.99 10.58
C ILE A 472 -17.30 34.04 10.62
N ASN A 473 -16.65 32.88 10.61
CA ASN A 473 -15.18 32.79 10.61
C ASN A 473 -14.55 33.37 9.33
N ALA A 474 -15.30 33.44 8.23
CA ALA A 474 -14.90 34.13 7.01
C ALA A 474 -15.10 35.66 7.08
N GLY A 475 -15.69 36.18 8.17
CA GLY A 475 -16.01 37.60 8.34
C GLY A 475 -17.26 38.05 7.57
N GLU A 476 -18.05 37.11 7.05
CA GLU A 476 -19.21 37.40 6.21
C GLU A 476 -20.51 37.51 7.03
N ILE A 477 -21.40 38.41 6.59
CA ILE A 477 -22.76 38.59 7.15
C ILE A 477 -23.84 38.12 6.17
N GLY A 478 -25.09 38.07 6.61
CA GLY A 478 -26.25 37.74 5.78
C GLY A 478 -26.81 36.34 6.03
N GLU A 479 -27.52 35.80 5.04
CA GLU A 479 -28.33 34.60 5.21
C GLU A 479 -27.55 33.29 5.00
N VAL A 480 -27.88 32.26 5.77
CA VAL A 480 -27.55 30.85 5.53
C VAL A 480 -28.86 30.07 5.51
N ASP A 481 -29.16 29.41 4.39
CA ASP A 481 -30.37 28.59 4.23
C ASP A 481 -29.99 27.16 3.83
N VAL A 482 -30.22 26.22 4.75
CA VAL A 482 -30.05 24.79 4.52
C VAL A 482 -31.42 24.16 4.41
N ARG A 483 -31.81 23.77 3.19
CA ARG A 483 -33.11 23.15 2.92
C ARG A 483 -32.98 21.81 2.23
N VAL A 484 -33.50 20.75 2.87
CA VAL A 484 -33.52 19.38 2.34
C VAL A 484 -34.97 18.92 2.20
N LYS A 485 -35.47 18.90 0.95
CA LYS A 485 -36.83 18.41 0.66
C LYS A 485 -36.89 16.89 0.62
N ILE A 486 -36.10 16.28 -0.27
CA ILE A 486 -36.05 14.83 -0.48
C ILE A 486 -34.59 14.40 -0.52
N ALA A 487 -34.22 13.47 0.34
CA ALA A 487 -32.92 12.80 0.29
C ALA A 487 -32.92 11.74 -0.81
N LYS A 488 -32.00 11.86 -1.76
CA LYS A 488 -31.71 10.89 -2.82
C LYS A 488 -30.36 10.21 -2.60
N LEU A 489 -29.43 10.90 -1.96
CA LEU A 489 -28.08 10.46 -1.62
C LEU A 489 -27.82 10.69 -0.13
N ALA A 490 -26.85 9.96 0.43
CA ALA A 490 -26.43 10.17 1.82
C ALA A 490 -25.91 11.59 2.09
N SER A 491 -25.23 12.18 1.10
CA SER A 491 -24.73 13.56 1.16
C SER A 491 -25.85 14.60 1.31
N ASP A 492 -27.06 14.33 0.80
CA ASP A 492 -28.20 15.26 0.89
C ASP A 492 -28.62 15.50 2.34
N VAL A 493 -28.30 14.57 3.25
CA VAL A 493 -28.57 14.66 4.68
C VAL A 493 -27.29 14.80 5.50
N ASN A 494 -26.20 15.27 4.88
CA ASN A 494 -24.90 15.47 5.54
C ASN A 494 -24.27 14.18 6.12
N VAL A 495 -24.56 13.02 5.51
CA VAL A 495 -23.96 11.73 5.88
C VAL A 495 -22.89 11.36 4.86
N ARG A 496 -21.69 11.05 5.35
CA ARG A 496 -20.54 10.57 4.57
C ARG A 496 -20.17 9.17 5.02
N VAL A 497 -19.65 8.40 4.07
CA VAL A 497 -19.02 7.10 4.33
C VAL A 497 -17.55 7.26 3.97
N GLU A 498 -16.66 6.81 4.84
CA GLU A 498 -15.23 6.83 4.54
C GLU A 498 -14.93 6.10 3.22
N ALA A 499 -13.88 6.54 2.52
CA ALA A 499 -13.53 6.01 1.20
C ALA A 499 -13.32 4.48 1.20
N ALA A 500 -12.75 3.95 2.29
CA ALA A 500 -12.56 2.51 2.47
C ALA A 500 -13.89 1.74 2.55
N GLY A 501 -14.85 2.26 3.32
CA GLY A 501 -16.20 1.68 3.41
C GLY A 501 -16.94 1.74 2.07
N MET A 502 -16.86 2.88 1.37
CA MET A 502 -17.46 3.04 0.04
C MET A 502 -16.89 2.04 -0.99
N ALA A 503 -15.57 1.86 -0.99
CA ALA A 503 -14.90 0.88 -1.86
C ALA A 503 -15.35 -0.56 -1.54
N CYS A 504 -15.44 -0.93 -0.27
CA CYS A 504 -15.96 -2.23 0.15
C CYS A 504 -17.39 -2.46 -0.34
N ILE A 505 -18.29 -1.50 -0.08
CA ILE A 505 -19.71 -1.57 -0.48
C ILE A 505 -19.84 -1.75 -1.99
N THR A 506 -19.14 -0.92 -2.77
CA THR A 506 -19.16 -0.97 -4.23
C THR A 506 -18.63 -2.30 -4.74
N SER A 507 -17.50 -2.77 -4.18
CA SER A 507 -16.83 -3.99 -4.65
C SER A 507 -17.64 -5.28 -4.41
N LYS A 508 -18.58 -5.24 -3.46
CA LYS A 508 -19.51 -6.32 -3.10
C LYS A 508 -20.92 -6.13 -3.67
N ASN A 509 -21.10 -5.15 -4.57
CA ASN A 509 -22.41 -4.78 -5.14
C ASN A 509 -23.48 -4.49 -4.06
N LYS A 510 -23.07 -3.97 -2.90
CA LYS A 510 -23.95 -3.54 -1.81
C LYS A 510 -24.42 -2.11 -2.05
N LYS A 511 -25.43 -1.66 -1.31
CA LYS A 511 -26.12 -0.38 -1.56
C LYS A 511 -26.06 0.59 -0.38
N ILE A 512 -26.03 1.87 -0.72
CA ILE A 512 -26.28 2.98 0.21
C ILE A 512 -27.67 3.53 -0.11
N ILE A 513 -28.63 3.29 0.78
CA ILE A 513 -30.03 3.65 0.65
C ILE A 513 -30.39 4.59 1.79
N VAL A 514 -29.84 5.80 1.71
CA VAL A 514 -30.16 6.92 2.61
C VAL A 514 -31.09 7.85 1.84
N LYS A 515 -32.38 7.50 1.78
CA LYS A 515 -33.39 8.20 0.96
C LYS A 515 -34.66 8.47 1.73
N GLY A 516 -35.44 9.44 1.27
CA GLY A 516 -36.81 9.69 1.76
C GLY A 516 -37.22 11.16 1.76
N PRO A 517 -38.52 11.45 1.95
CA PRO A 517 -39.04 12.81 2.11
C PRO A 517 -38.65 13.38 3.48
N VAL A 518 -37.67 14.28 3.49
CA VAL A 518 -37.07 14.85 4.72
C VAL A 518 -37.76 16.14 5.11
N PHE A 519 -38.02 17.05 4.17
CA PHE A 519 -38.71 18.34 4.39
C PHE A 519 -38.23 19.06 5.66
N VAL A 520 -36.93 19.42 5.70
CA VAL A 520 -36.34 20.21 6.79
C VAL A 520 -35.69 21.46 6.20
N GLY A 521 -36.15 22.64 6.63
CA GLY A 521 -35.52 23.92 6.34
C GLY A 521 -34.95 24.56 7.60
N ILE A 522 -33.70 25.01 7.54
CA ILE A 522 -33.03 25.77 8.60
C ILE A 522 -32.47 27.05 7.99
N LYS A 523 -32.97 28.19 8.44
CA LYS A 523 -32.57 29.52 7.97
C LYS A 523 -31.94 30.30 9.12
N ALA A 524 -30.79 30.90 8.89
CA ALA A 524 -30.10 31.75 9.84
C ALA A 524 -29.78 33.11 9.22
N ASN A 525 -30.02 34.17 9.98
CA ASN A 525 -29.65 35.54 9.65
C ASN A 525 -28.49 35.97 10.56
N ILE A 526 -27.37 36.36 9.95
CA ILE A 526 -26.15 36.79 10.66
C ILE A 526 -25.99 38.29 10.47
N VAL A 527 -25.89 39.03 11.58
CA VAL A 527 -25.77 40.49 11.64
C VAL A 527 -24.47 40.90 12.34
#